data_AF-A0A370HUI5-F1
#
_entry.id   AF-A0A370HUI5-F1
#
_cell.length_a   1.000
_cell.length_b   1.000
_cell.length_c   1.000
_cell.angle_alpha   90.00
_cell.angle_beta   90.00
_cell.angle_gamma   90.00
#
_symmetry.space_group_name_H-M   'P 1'
#
loop_
_entity.id
_entity.type
_entity.pdbx_description
1 polymer ?
#
loop_
_entity_poly.entity_id
_entity_poly.type
_entity_poly.pdbx_seq_one_letter_code
_entity_poly.pdbx_strand_id
1 'polypeptide(L)' 'MTSSNTHTSMTRSLSDLDPELAAAMAGELARERDTLEMIASENFVPRAVL' A
#
# COMPACT_ATOMS: atom_id res chain seq x y z
N MET A 1 -25.03 4.24 20.66
CA MET A 1 -23.76 4.93 21.01
C MET A 1 -22.65 4.48 20.06
N THR A 2 -22.79 4.67 18.74
CA THR A 2 -21.86 4.07 17.74
C THR A 2 -21.37 5.03 16.66
N SER A 3 -21.62 6.34 16.77
CA SER A 3 -21.39 7.27 15.66
C SER A 3 -20.04 8.01 15.66
N SER A 4 -19.19 7.82 16.67
CA SER A 4 -17.95 8.61 16.82
C SER A 4 -16.69 7.96 16.24
N ASN A 5 -16.70 6.64 15.98
CA ASN A 5 -15.48 5.87 15.67
C ASN A 5 -15.16 5.75 14.17
N THR A 6 -16.11 6.09 13.30
CA THR A 6 -15.93 6.03 11.83
C THR A 6 -15.10 7.19 11.30
N HIS A 7 -15.12 8.34 11.98
CA HIS A 7 -14.38 9.51 11.52
C HIS A 7 -12.86 9.32 11.71
N THR A 8 -12.45 8.66 12.79
CA THR A 8 -11.03 8.41 13.08
C THR A 8 -10.45 7.32 12.19
N SER A 9 -11.23 6.30 11.80
CA SER A 9 -10.77 5.24 10.89
C SER A 9 -10.45 5.76 9.50
N MET A 10 -11.20 6.76 9.00
CA MET A 10 -11.00 7.33 7.66
C MET A 10 -9.78 8.26 7.54
N THR A 11 -9.20 8.69 8.67
CA THR A 11 -8.03 9.58 8.70
C THR A 11 -6.76 8.90 9.22
N ARG A 12 -6.85 7.64 9.67
CA ARG A 12 -5.68 6.87 10.13
C ARG A 12 -4.83 6.42 8.95
N SER A 13 -3.53 6.30 9.19
CA SER A 13 -2.62 5.70 8.22
C SER A 13 -2.95 4.21 8.01
N LEU A 14 -2.57 3.67 6.86
CA LEU A 14 -2.75 2.25 6.57
C LEU A 14 -1.98 1.37 7.57
N SER A 15 -0.77 1.77 7.96
CA SER A 15 0.05 1.03 8.94
C SER A 15 -0.63 0.87 10.30
N ASP A 16 -1.41 1.87 10.71
CA ASP A 16 -2.08 1.84 12.01
C ASP A 16 -3.42 1.13 11.92
N LEU A 17 -4.13 1.28 10.80
CA LEU A 17 -5.44 0.68 10.56
C LEU A 17 -5.33 -0.82 10.26
N ASP A 18 -4.38 -1.20 9.41
CA ASP A 18 -4.12 -2.57 8.95
C ASP A 18 -2.60 -2.82 8.78
N PRO A 19 -1.92 -3.22 9.86
CA PRO A 19 -0.47 -3.50 9.84
C PRO A 19 -0.10 -4.68 8.94
N GLU A 20 -1.00 -5.66 8.76
CA GLU A 20 -0.74 -6.85 7.97
C GLU A 20 -0.70 -6.51 6.48
N LEU A 21 -1.68 -5.74 6.00
CA LEU A 21 -1.70 -5.25 4.63
C LEU A 21 -0.52 -4.30 4.35
N ALA A 22 -0.17 -3.42 5.29
CA ALA A 22 0.98 -2.56 5.15
C ALA A 22 2.30 -3.35 5.01
N ALA A 23 2.46 -4.44 5.77
CA ALA A 23 3.61 -5.33 5.65
C ALA A 23 3.63 -6.08 4.32
N ALA A 24 2.47 -6.55 3.83
CA ALA A 24 2.36 -7.20 2.53
C ALA A 24 2.75 -6.26 1.38
N MET A 25 2.28 -5.01 1.40
CA MET A 25 2.66 -3.99 0.40
C MET A 25 4.16 -3.68 0.44
N ALA A 26 4.76 -3.62 1.63
CA ALA A 26 6.21 -3.41 1.77
C ALA A 26 7.01 -4.60 1.21
N GLY A 27 6.52 -5.82 1.40
CA GLY A 27 7.10 -7.03 0.80
C GLY A 27 7.05 -7.01 -0.72
N GLU A 28 5.92 -6.60 -1.31
CA GLU A 28 5.79 -6.50 -2.76
C GLU A 28 6.71 -5.41 -3.35
N LEU A 29 6.79 -4.25 -2.69
CA LEU A 29 7.72 -3.20 -3.10
C LEU A 29 9.18 -3.66 -3.07
N ALA A 30 9.56 -4.52 -2.12
CA ALA A 30 10.89 -5.12 -2.08
C ALA A 30 11.07 -6.10 -3.25
N ARG A 31 10.07 -6.95 -3.53
CA ARG A 31 10.10 -7.88 -4.67
C ARG A 31 10.30 -7.14 -6.00
N GLU A 32 9.54 -6.08 -6.25
CA GLU A 32 9.65 -5.25 -7.45
C GLU A 32 11.04 -4.59 -7.59
N ARG A 33 11.69 -4.23 -6.47
CA ARG A 33 13.02 -3.57 -6.48
C ARG A 33 14.19 -4.53 -6.62
N ASP A 34 14.05 -5.73 -6.06
CA ASP A 34 15.13 -6.71 -5.96
C ASP A 34 15.10 -7.74 -7.09
N THR A 35 14.08 -7.69 -7.96
CA THR A 35 13.95 -8.59 -9.12
C THR A 35 13.99 -7.84 -10.45
N LEU A 36 14.48 -8.51 -11.48
CA LEU A 36 14.42 -8.00 -12.86
C LEU A 36 13.05 -8.35 -13.45
N GLU A 37 12.20 -7.35 -13.65
CA GLU A 37 10.89 -7.54 -14.27
C GLU A 37 11.03 -7.76 -15.78
N MET A 38 10.57 -8.93 -16.25
CA MET A 38 10.64 -9.35 -17.66
C MET A 38 9.25 -9.49 -18.31
N ILE A 39 8.21 -9.03 -17.62
CA ILE A 39 6.84 -9.08 -18.12
C ILE A 39 6.61 -7.87 -19.03
N ALA A 40 6.45 -8.12 -20.33
CA ALA A 40 6.39 -7.06 -21.34
C ALA A 40 5.21 -6.08 -21.19
N SER A 41 4.15 -6.47 -20.48
CA SER A 41 2.98 -5.63 -20.22
C SER A 41 3.08 -4.81 -18.93
N GLU A 42 4.08 -5.06 -18.09
CA GLU A 42 4.24 -4.39 -16.80
C GLU A 42 5.23 -3.23 -16.90
N ASN A 43 5.05 -2.21 -16.05
CA ASN A 43 5.89 -1.03 -16.02
C ASN A 43 5.82 -0.31 -14.67
N PHE A 44 6.87 0.48 -14.35
CA PHE A 44 6.90 1.33 -13.17
C PHE A 44 6.37 2.73 -13.48
N VAL A 45 5.32 3.15 -12.78
CA VAL A 45 4.66 4.42 -13.02
C VAL A 45 5.28 5.55 -12.18
N PRO A 46 5.48 6.77 -12.72
CA PRO A 46 5.95 7.91 -11.93
C PRO A 46 5.04 8.22 -10.75
N ARG A 47 5.63 8.70 -9.64
CA ARG A 47 4.87 9.02 -8.42
C ARG A 47 3.76 10.06 -8.63
N ALA A 48 3.89 10.95 -9.62
CA ALA A 48 2.87 11.93 -9.94
C ALA A 48 1.54 11.33 -10.45
N VAL A 49 1.54 10.05 -10.86
CA VAL A 49 0.34 9.34 -11.32
C VAL A 49 -0.29 8.51 -10.19
N LEU A 50 0.48 8.14 -9.17
CA LEU A 50 0.03 7.39 -7.99
C LEU A 50 -0.70 8.29 -6.99
#